data_AF-G6YIP9-F1
#
_entry.id   AF-G6YIP9-F1
#
_cell.length_a   1.000
_cell.length_b   1.000
_cell.length_c   1.000
_cell.angle_alpha   90.00
_cell.angle_beta   90.00
_cell.angle_gamma   90.00
#
_symmetry.space_group_name_H-M   'P 1'
#
loop_
_entity.id
_entity.type
_entity.pdbx_description
1 polymer ?
#
loop_
_entity_poly.entity_id
_entity_poly.type
_entity_poly.pdbx_seq_one_letter_code
_entity_poly.pdbx_strand_id
1 'polypeptide(L)'
;MQPGDREPLFHENLGKPIKFLGVFDTVVGPMDDELYRNIYFRDSVVASGVESVVHLMSLHEMRKEFVLQRFHRGSEGNSSALVREIWVPGVHSDIGGGYEENFISNICLLTMSEMLSQYADIALDPSGYRGILQQIQAKIGAYRIVVNKEPSIPNKESRKGDVHKGDELHPLHRYLVDKHIVWKHSTNTEKYYDEYADIGYKIDKKIAKHFEKWID
;
A
#
# COMPACT_ATOMS: atom_id res chain seq x y z
N MET A 1 25.34 -18.64 -7.73
CA MET A 1 25.75 -17.33 -7.17
C MET A 1 24.95 -17.11 -5.91
N GLN A 2 25.64 -16.94 -4.77
CA GLN A 2 24.98 -16.60 -3.52
C GLN A 2 24.40 -15.17 -3.61
N PRO A 3 23.41 -14.81 -2.78
CA PRO A 3 22.78 -13.49 -2.79
C PRO A 3 23.75 -12.29 -2.63
N GLY A 4 24.99 -12.51 -2.17
CA GLY A 4 26.01 -11.47 -1.99
C GLY A 4 27.03 -11.30 -3.13
N ASP A 5 27.00 -12.12 -4.18
CA ASP A 5 28.06 -12.14 -5.22
C ASP A 5 27.75 -11.27 -6.46
N ARG A 6 26.72 -10.42 -6.44
CA ARG A 6 26.20 -9.77 -7.66
C ARG A 6 26.33 -8.24 -7.59
N GLU A 7 27.03 -7.68 -8.57
CA GLU A 7 27.22 -6.23 -8.71
C GLU A 7 25.87 -5.46 -8.77
N PRO A 8 25.69 -4.42 -7.93
CA PRO A 8 24.50 -3.58 -7.93
C PRO A 8 24.41 -2.77 -9.23
N LEU A 9 23.34 -2.97 -10.00
CA LEU A 9 23.20 -2.39 -11.35
C LEU A 9 22.48 -1.03 -11.39
N PHE A 10 21.92 -0.55 -10.27
CA PHE A 10 21.09 0.67 -10.23
C PHE A 10 21.40 1.64 -9.08
N HIS A 11 22.60 1.59 -8.49
CA HIS A 11 22.97 2.41 -7.32
C HIS A 11 23.98 3.53 -7.64
N GLU A 12 24.17 3.87 -8.91
CA GLU A 12 24.98 5.04 -9.26
C GLU A 12 24.18 6.32 -9.05
N ASN A 13 24.49 7.01 -7.95
CA ASN A 13 23.98 8.34 -7.70
C ASN A 13 24.70 9.34 -8.63
N LEU A 14 24.06 9.68 -9.76
CA LEU A 14 24.55 10.68 -10.71
C LEU A 14 24.40 12.14 -10.22
N GLY A 15 24.29 12.36 -8.91
CA GLY A 15 24.06 13.67 -8.29
C GLY A 15 22.64 14.20 -8.44
N LYS A 16 21.68 13.35 -8.83
CA LYS A 16 20.26 13.70 -8.98
C LYS A 16 19.41 12.79 -8.09
N PRO A 17 19.04 13.24 -6.87
CA PRO A 17 18.28 12.40 -5.95
C PRO A 17 16.83 12.23 -6.41
N ILE A 18 16.28 11.05 -6.13
CA ILE A 18 14.85 10.78 -6.16
C ILE A 18 14.33 11.11 -4.75
N LYS A 19 13.75 12.31 -4.59
CA LYS A 19 13.25 12.75 -3.27
C LYS A 19 12.17 11.82 -2.70
N PHE A 20 11.33 11.26 -3.56
CA PHE A 20 10.20 10.43 -3.16
C PHE A 20 9.90 9.34 -4.19
N LEU A 21 9.79 8.09 -3.69
CA LEU A 21 9.32 6.93 -4.43
C LEU A 21 8.03 6.42 -3.77
N GLY A 22 6.89 6.71 -4.39
CA GLY A 22 5.58 6.22 -3.98
C GLY A 22 5.20 4.99 -4.80
N VAL A 23 4.96 3.86 -4.14
CA VAL A 23 4.53 2.61 -4.78
C VAL A 23 3.27 2.05 -4.13
N PHE A 24 2.46 1.36 -4.92
CA PHE A 24 1.23 0.73 -4.50
C PHE A 24 1.34 -0.77 -4.73
N ASP A 25 1.26 -1.54 -3.65
CA ASP A 25 1.17 -2.99 -3.61
C ASP A 25 2.12 -3.71 -4.58
N THR A 26 3.42 -3.47 -4.43
CA THR A 26 4.47 -4.00 -5.31
C THR A 26 4.43 -5.53 -5.30
N VAL A 27 4.32 -6.12 -6.49
CA VAL A 27 4.22 -7.57 -6.71
C VAL A 27 5.41 -8.06 -7.53
N VAL A 28 5.99 -9.19 -7.13
CA VAL A 28 6.98 -9.93 -7.92
C VAL A 28 6.25 -10.82 -8.93
N GLY A 29 6.67 -10.76 -10.19
CA GLY A 29 6.07 -11.54 -11.27
C GLY A 29 6.41 -13.04 -11.16
N PRO A 30 5.47 -13.94 -11.52
CA PRO A 30 5.79 -15.34 -11.70
C PRO A 30 6.73 -15.45 -12.91
N MET A 31 7.96 -15.92 -12.70
CA MET A 31 9.09 -15.89 -13.65
C MET A 31 9.96 -14.64 -13.64
N ASP A 32 9.87 -13.76 -12.63
CA ASP A 32 10.83 -12.67 -12.50
C ASP A 32 12.28 -13.22 -12.56
N ASP A 33 12.56 -14.35 -11.90
CA ASP A 33 13.88 -15.01 -11.88
C ASP A 33 14.43 -15.38 -13.28
N GLU A 34 13.54 -15.50 -14.27
CA GLU A 34 13.84 -15.84 -15.66
C GLU A 34 13.95 -14.60 -16.57
N LEU A 35 13.52 -13.43 -16.09
CA LEU A 35 13.61 -12.18 -16.83
C LEU A 35 15.08 -11.79 -17.05
N TYR A 36 15.35 -11.14 -18.19
CA TYR A 36 16.69 -10.65 -18.51
C TYR A 36 17.27 -9.86 -17.34
N ARG A 37 18.59 -10.00 -17.14
CA ARG A 37 19.35 -9.34 -16.07
C ARG A 37 18.97 -7.86 -15.86
N ASN A 38 18.49 -7.13 -16.85
CA ASN A 38 18.30 -5.68 -16.77
C ASN A 38 16.89 -5.26 -16.31
N ILE A 39 15.97 -6.21 -16.12
CA ILE A 39 14.55 -5.98 -15.78
C ILE A 39 14.08 -6.78 -14.55
N TYR A 40 14.95 -7.61 -13.98
CA TYR A 40 14.69 -8.30 -12.72
C TYR A 40 14.68 -7.29 -11.55
N PHE A 41 13.67 -7.33 -10.69
CA PHE A 41 13.72 -6.68 -9.37
C PHE A 41 14.77 -7.42 -8.54
N ARG A 42 15.97 -6.86 -8.50
CA ARG A 42 17.20 -7.58 -8.09
C ARG A 42 17.39 -7.70 -6.59
N ASP A 43 16.79 -6.79 -5.83
CA ASP A 43 16.82 -6.81 -4.37
C ASP A 43 15.70 -5.92 -3.82
N SER A 44 15.33 -6.19 -2.57
CA SER A 44 14.39 -5.36 -1.79
C SER A 44 15.07 -4.12 -1.20
N VAL A 45 16.25 -3.76 -1.72
CA VAL A 45 17.10 -2.72 -1.17
C VAL A 45 16.78 -1.40 -1.84
N VAL A 46 16.55 -0.37 -1.04
CA VAL A 46 16.28 0.96 -1.57
C VAL A 46 17.55 1.52 -2.21
N ALA A 47 17.45 1.97 -3.46
CA ALA A 47 18.56 2.56 -4.18
C ALA A 47 19.18 3.77 -3.44
N SER A 48 20.50 3.93 -3.53
CA SER A 48 21.27 4.93 -2.77
C SER A 48 20.91 6.39 -3.10
N GLY A 49 20.32 6.64 -4.27
CA GLY A 49 19.84 7.95 -4.70
C GLY A 49 18.41 8.28 -4.26
N VAL A 50 17.70 7.37 -3.58
CA VAL A 50 16.32 7.59 -3.12
C VAL A 50 16.33 8.10 -1.69
N GLU A 51 15.65 9.20 -1.42
CA GLU A 51 15.60 9.81 -0.09
C GLU A 51 14.44 9.27 0.77
N SER A 52 13.28 9.02 0.14
CA SER A 52 12.11 8.49 0.84
C SER A 52 11.31 7.52 -0.04
N VAL A 53 10.77 6.49 0.60
CA VAL A 53 9.91 5.47 0.00
C VAL A 53 8.63 5.36 0.81
N VAL A 54 7.49 5.42 0.13
CA VAL A 54 6.18 5.11 0.70
C VAL A 54 5.57 3.96 -0.08
N HIS A 55 5.21 2.91 0.64
CA HIS A 55 4.59 1.72 0.07
C HIS A 55 3.23 1.47 0.72
N LEU A 56 2.14 1.66 -0.02
CA LEU A 56 0.81 1.25 0.42
C LEU A 56 0.58 -0.21 0.03
N MET A 57 0.27 -1.08 1.00
CA MET A 57 0.23 -2.53 0.81
C MET A 57 -1.15 -3.09 1.12
N SER A 58 -1.61 -4.04 0.33
CA SER A 58 -2.91 -4.70 0.48
C SER A 58 -2.91 -5.73 1.61
N LEU A 59 -3.90 -5.65 2.50
CA LEU A 59 -4.12 -6.63 3.58
C LEU A 59 -4.84 -7.92 3.11
N HIS A 60 -5.71 -7.84 2.10
CA HIS A 60 -6.64 -8.92 1.75
C HIS A 60 -6.35 -9.58 0.39
N GLU A 61 -5.25 -9.23 -0.28
CA GLU A 61 -4.80 -9.95 -1.48
C GLU A 61 -4.35 -11.37 -1.10
N MET A 62 -4.68 -12.35 -1.94
CA MET A 62 -4.38 -13.76 -1.68
C MET A 62 -4.07 -14.61 -2.91
N ARG A 63 -4.07 -14.01 -4.10
CA ARG A 63 -3.62 -14.68 -5.32
C ARG A 63 -2.14 -14.98 -5.18
N LYS A 64 -1.75 -16.23 -5.43
CA LYS A 64 -0.36 -16.67 -5.31
C LYS A 64 0.57 -15.95 -6.28
N GLU A 65 0.03 -15.48 -7.38
CA GLU A 65 0.75 -14.71 -8.39
C GLU A 65 0.99 -13.25 -7.95
N PHE A 66 0.38 -12.83 -6.82
CA PHE A 66 0.46 -11.48 -6.27
C PHE A 66 1.32 -11.45 -5.00
N VAL A 67 2.50 -12.06 -5.08
CA VAL A 67 3.48 -12.10 -3.98
C VAL A 67 3.96 -10.69 -3.66
N LEU A 68 3.69 -10.24 -2.43
CA LEU A 68 4.06 -8.91 -1.98
C LEU A 68 5.59 -8.77 -1.86
N GLN A 69 6.13 -7.71 -2.45
CA GLN A 69 7.53 -7.35 -2.27
C GLN A 69 7.68 -6.17 -1.32
N ARG A 70 8.12 -6.46 -0.11
CA ARG A 70 8.48 -5.44 0.90
C ARG A 70 9.89 -4.91 0.67
N PHE A 71 10.18 -3.72 1.19
CA PHE A 71 11.54 -3.18 1.25
C PHE A 71 12.28 -3.67 2.50
N HIS A 72 13.58 -3.94 2.36
CA HIS A 72 14.46 -4.18 3.51
C HIS A 72 14.55 -2.91 4.37
N ARG A 73 14.44 -3.08 5.70
CA ARG A 73 14.52 -1.98 6.66
C ARG A 73 15.85 -2.04 7.43
N GLY A 74 16.39 -0.88 7.80
CA GLY A 74 17.54 -0.80 8.70
C GLY A 74 18.84 -1.35 8.11
N SER A 75 19.62 -2.08 8.93
CA SER A 75 20.96 -2.58 8.58
C SER A 75 20.99 -3.57 7.41
N GLU A 76 19.86 -4.20 7.09
CA GLU A 76 19.74 -5.12 5.96
C GLU A 76 19.68 -4.40 4.60
N GLY A 77 19.36 -3.11 4.60
CA GLY A 77 19.19 -2.31 3.38
C GLY A 77 20.38 -1.43 3.00
N ASN A 78 21.38 -1.23 3.88
CA ASN A 78 22.50 -0.30 3.65
C ASN A 78 22.09 1.06 3.02
N SER A 79 20.88 1.53 3.31
CA SER A 79 20.27 2.72 2.72
C SER A 79 19.87 3.67 3.83
N SER A 80 20.17 4.95 3.66
CA SER A 80 19.72 6.03 4.55
C SER A 80 18.31 6.52 4.23
N ALA A 81 17.64 5.92 3.24
CA ALA A 81 16.31 6.32 2.84
C ALA A 81 15.29 6.12 3.98
N LEU A 82 14.36 7.06 4.10
CA LEU A 82 13.18 6.86 4.93
C LEU A 82 12.26 5.85 4.24
N VAL A 83 12.05 4.67 4.82
CA VAL A 83 11.12 3.67 4.31
C VAL A 83 9.88 3.60 5.19
N ARG A 84 8.71 3.85 4.61
CA ARG A 84 7.42 3.74 5.29
C ARG A 84 6.50 2.83 4.50
N GLU A 85 6.17 1.67 5.07
CA GLU A 85 5.20 0.76 4.47
C GLU A 85 3.93 0.72 5.34
N ILE A 86 2.78 0.91 4.70
CA ILE A 86 1.49 1.10 5.36
C ILE A 86 0.51 0.08 4.81
N TRP A 87 0.00 -0.78 5.68
CA TRP A 87 -1.01 -1.77 5.34
C TRP A 87 -2.39 -1.14 5.24
N VAL A 88 -3.11 -1.42 4.16
CA VAL A 88 -4.42 -0.86 3.86
C VAL A 88 -5.43 -2.00 3.63
N PRO A 89 -6.66 -1.91 4.18
CA PRO A 89 -7.73 -2.85 3.85
C PRO A 89 -8.02 -2.86 2.34
N GLY A 90 -8.22 -4.03 1.76
CA GLY A 90 -8.55 -4.22 0.34
C GLY A 90 -7.65 -5.26 -0.33
N VAL A 91 -7.92 -5.59 -1.60
CA VAL A 91 -7.03 -6.39 -2.48
C VAL A 91 -6.15 -5.47 -3.35
N HIS A 92 -5.27 -6.03 -4.18
CA HIS A 92 -4.30 -5.28 -4.99
C HIS A 92 -4.85 -4.01 -5.67
N SER A 93 -5.94 -4.12 -6.43
CA SER A 93 -6.56 -2.98 -7.14
C SER A 93 -7.43 -2.07 -6.27
N ASP A 94 -7.75 -2.44 -5.03
CA ASP A 94 -8.26 -1.47 -4.06
C ASP A 94 -7.17 -0.49 -3.64
N ILE A 95 -5.91 -0.93 -3.67
CA ILE A 95 -4.77 -0.10 -3.26
C ILE A 95 -4.23 0.70 -4.45
N GLY A 96 -3.96 0.01 -5.57
CA GLY A 96 -3.41 0.63 -6.78
C GLY A 96 -4.45 1.29 -7.70
N GLY A 97 -5.73 1.03 -7.50
CA GLY A 97 -6.81 1.47 -8.40
C GLY A 97 -7.07 0.52 -9.58
N GLY A 98 -8.07 0.87 -10.40
CA GLY A 98 -8.46 0.12 -11.59
C GLY A 98 -9.86 -0.50 -11.53
N TYR A 99 -10.54 -0.47 -10.39
CA TYR A 99 -11.96 -0.84 -10.28
C TYR A 99 -12.88 0.38 -10.35
N GLU A 100 -14.10 0.17 -10.87
CA GLU A 100 -15.19 1.16 -10.80
C GLU A 100 -15.55 1.51 -9.36
N GLU A 101 -15.45 0.51 -8.48
CA GLU A 101 -15.54 0.72 -7.04
C GLU A 101 -14.22 1.25 -6.52
N ASN A 102 -14.20 2.55 -6.25
CA ASN A 102 -12.98 3.32 -6.04
C ASN A 102 -12.88 3.94 -4.64
N PHE A 103 -13.70 3.52 -3.67
CA PHE A 103 -13.65 4.08 -2.32
C PHE A 103 -12.25 4.00 -1.70
N ILE A 104 -11.68 2.79 -1.66
CA ILE A 104 -10.39 2.53 -1.02
C ILE A 104 -9.25 3.12 -1.86
N SER A 105 -9.28 2.98 -3.19
CA SER A 105 -8.23 3.50 -4.06
C SER A 105 -8.18 5.03 -4.08
N ASN A 106 -9.33 5.70 -3.96
CA ASN A 106 -9.39 7.15 -3.74
C ASN A 106 -8.74 7.56 -2.41
N ILE A 107 -8.99 6.80 -1.34
CA ILE A 107 -8.32 7.04 -0.05
C ILE A 107 -6.81 6.82 -0.18
N CYS A 108 -6.36 5.73 -0.83
CA CYS A 108 -4.95 5.45 -1.08
C CYS A 108 -4.28 6.57 -1.91
N LEU A 109 -4.97 7.08 -2.92
CA LEU A 109 -4.49 8.20 -3.74
C LEU A 109 -4.29 9.46 -2.89
N LEU A 110 -5.27 9.83 -2.05
CA LEU A 110 -5.14 10.96 -1.13
C LEU A 110 -4.00 10.75 -0.13
N THR A 111 -3.85 9.54 0.43
CA THR A 111 -2.74 9.19 1.32
C THR A 111 -1.38 9.35 0.65
N MET A 112 -1.21 8.80 -0.56
CA MET A 112 0.04 8.94 -1.31
C MET A 112 0.33 10.41 -1.63
N SER A 113 -0.71 11.17 -1.97
CA SER A 113 -0.63 12.60 -2.24
C SER A 113 -0.15 13.41 -1.02
N GLU A 114 -0.67 13.13 0.17
CA GLU A 114 -0.19 13.76 1.41
C GLU A 114 1.27 13.40 1.72
N MET A 115 1.65 12.13 1.52
CA MET A 115 3.03 11.69 1.75
C MET A 115 3.99 12.36 0.77
N LEU A 116 3.60 12.44 -0.50
CA LEU A 116 4.34 13.12 -1.55
C LEU A 116 4.54 14.60 -1.21
N SER A 117 3.49 15.30 -0.79
CA SER A 117 3.60 16.71 -0.36
C SER A 117 4.51 16.86 0.87
N GLN A 118 4.47 15.90 1.80
CA GLN A 118 5.29 15.95 3.01
C GLN A 118 6.78 15.71 2.75
N TYR A 119 7.14 14.82 1.83
CA TYR A 119 8.52 14.35 1.68
C TYR A 119 9.23 14.87 0.42
N ALA A 120 8.50 15.23 -0.64
CA ALA A 120 9.12 15.57 -1.92
C ALA A 120 9.40 17.06 -2.14
N ASP A 121 8.99 17.94 -1.22
CA ASP A 121 9.12 19.41 -1.37
C ASP A 121 8.55 19.87 -2.72
N ILE A 122 7.32 19.45 -3.00
CA ILE A 122 6.57 19.82 -4.21
C ILE A 122 5.23 20.43 -3.84
N ALA A 123 4.76 21.36 -4.67
CA ALA A 123 3.38 21.83 -4.63
C ALA A 123 2.51 20.90 -5.48
N LEU A 124 1.40 20.41 -4.90
CA LEU A 124 0.38 19.68 -5.63
C LEU A 124 -0.78 20.61 -5.96
N ASP A 125 -1.34 20.48 -7.17
CA ASP A 125 -2.59 21.14 -7.52
C ASP A 125 -3.77 20.40 -6.86
N PRO A 126 -4.50 21.02 -5.91
CA PRO A 126 -5.60 20.37 -5.22
C PRO A 126 -6.91 20.36 -6.02
N SER A 127 -6.94 20.89 -7.25
CA SER A 127 -8.15 21.04 -8.06
C SER A 127 -8.95 19.73 -8.20
N GLY A 128 -8.25 18.59 -8.33
CA GLY A 128 -8.86 17.26 -8.43
C GLY A 128 -9.39 16.69 -7.10
N TYR A 129 -8.95 17.22 -5.94
CA TYR A 129 -9.24 16.60 -4.64
C TYR A 129 -10.71 16.68 -4.29
N ARG A 130 -11.37 17.81 -4.62
CA ARG A 130 -12.79 18.02 -4.31
C ARG A 130 -13.67 16.91 -4.91
N GLY A 131 -13.42 16.50 -6.15
CA GLY A 131 -14.18 15.45 -6.81
C GLY A 131 -13.96 14.07 -6.18
N ILE A 132 -12.74 13.80 -5.73
CA ILE A 132 -12.37 12.56 -5.03
C ILE A 132 -13.07 12.52 -3.66
N LEU A 133 -12.99 13.60 -2.88
CA LEU A 133 -13.62 13.73 -1.58
C LEU A 133 -15.14 13.56 -1.66
N GLN A 134 -15.79 14.19 -2.65
CA GLN A 134 -17.23 14.02 -2.88
C GLN A 134 -17.61 12.55 -3.15
N GLN A 135 -16.79 11.80 -3.90
CA GLN A 135 -17.04 10.38 -4.14
C GLN A 135 -16.88 9.54 -2.88
N ILE A 136 -15.86 9.81 -2.06
CA ILE A 136 -15.64 9.14 -0.76
C ILE A 136 -16.85 9.39 0.15
N GLN A 137 -17.21 10.65 0.37
CA GLN A 137 -18.32 11.07 1.23
C GLN A 137 -19.67 10.53 0.74
N ALA A 138 -19.92 10.53 -0.58
CA ALA A 138 -21.14 9.96 -1.15
C ALA A 138 -21.28 8.46 -0.87
N LYS A 139 -20.18 7.68 -0.98
CA LYS A 139 -20.19 6.25 -0.67
C LYS A 139 -20.40 5.98 0.83
N ILE A 140 -19.82 6.81 1.70
CA ILE A 140 -20.06 6.75 3.14
C ILE A 140 -21.52 7.04 3.47
N GLY A 141 -22.08 8.14 2.94
CA GLY A 141 -23.47 8.53 3.17
C GLY A 141 -24.49 7.53 2.63
N ALA A 142 -24.14 6.79 1.58
CA ALA A 142 -24.93 5.68 1.05
C ALA A 142 -24.76 4.35 1.82
N TYR A 143 -23.95 4.33 2.90
CA TYR A 143 -23.57 3.11 3.63
C TYR A 143 -23.01 2.00 2.72
N ARG A 144 -22.38 2.39 1.61
CA ARG A 144 -21.92 1.48 0.57
C ARG A 144 -20.40 1.44 0.54
N ILE A 145 -19.82 0.94 1.62
CA ILE A 145 -18.38 0.70 1.70
C ILE A 145 -18.11 -0.69 1.16
N VAL A 146 -17.55 -0.75 -0.04
CA VAL A 146 -17.11 -2.01 -0.63
C VAL A 146 -15.65 -2.19 -0.28
N VAL A 147 -15.35 -3.34 0.32
CA VAL A 147 -13.98 -3.81 0.48
C VAL A 147 -13.91 -5.07 -0.36
N ASN A 148 -12.92 -5.21 -1.23
CA ASN A 148 -12.74 -6.51 -1.87
C ASN A 148 -12.02 -7.42 -0.87
N LYS A 149 -12.57 -8.61 -0.68
CA LYS A 149 -11.82 -9.75 -0.18
C LYS A 149 -11.60 -10.69 -1.34
N GLU A 150 -10.53 -11.46 -1.24
CA GLU A 150 -10.45 -12.83 -1.74
C GLU A 150 -11.25 -13.16 -3.03
N PRO A 151 -10.63 -13.28 -4.20
CA PRO A 151 -11.31 -13.96 -5.30
C PRO A 151 -11.56 -15.43 -4.90
N SER A 152 -12.66 -16.02 -5.35
CA SER A 152 -12.96 -17.45 -5.13
C SER A 152 -12.04 -18.33 -5.98
N ILE A 153 -10.78 -18.44 -5.58
CA ILE A 153 -9.75 -19.20 -6.28
C ILE A 153 -9.37 -20.48 -5.52
N PRO A 154 -9.06 -21.58 -6.23
CA PRO A 154 -8.42 -22.74 -5.64
C PRO A 154 -6.96 -22.37 -5.34
N ASN A 155 -6.54 -22.48 -4.07
CA ASN A 155 -5.21 -22.16 -3.54
C ASN A 155 -5.00 -20.68 -3.17
N LYS A 156 -5.35 -20.34 -1.92
CA LYS A 156 -5.21 -19.02 -1.31
C LYS A 156 -3.88 -18.92 -0.55
N GLU A 157 -3.22 -17.78 -0.60
CA GLU A 157 -2.09 -17.44 0.27
C GLU A 157 -2.38 -16.13 1.01
N SER A 158 -2.74 -16.24 2.28
CA SER A 158 -3.08 -15.05 3.08
C SER A 158 -1.82 -14.28 3.46
N ARG A 159 -1.88 -12.95 3.29
CA ARG A 159 -0.85 -12.00 3.76
C ARG A 159 -0.84 -11.76 5.26
N LYS A 160 -1.69 -12.45 6.03
CA LYS A 160 -1.75 -12.29 7.49
C LYS A 160 -0.39 -12.57 8.16
N GLY A 161 0.39 -13.51 7.61
CA GLY A 161 1.74 -13.81 8.09
C GLY A 161 2.76 -12.72 7.81
N ASP A 162 2.48 -11.80 6.87
CA ASP A 162 3.40 -10.74 6.47
C ASP A 162 3.25 -9.47 7.33
N VAL A 163 2.17 -9.38 8.12
CA VAL A 163 1.91 -8.25 9.03
C VAL A 163 2.58 -8.52 10.37
N HIS A 164 3.54 -7.68 10.73
CA HIS A 164 4.36 -7.88 11.93
C HIS A 164 4.04 -6.87 13.04
N LYS A 165 4.44 -7.20 14.28
CA LYS A 165 4.31 -6.29 15.41
C LYS A 165 4.98 -4.95 15.13
N GLY A 166 4.23 -3.86 15.36
CA GLY A 166 4.72 -2.51 15.15
C GLY A 166 4.72 -2.03 13.69
N ASP A 167 4.30 -2.86 12.72
CA ASP A 167 3.96 -2.38 11.38
C ASP A 167 2.84 -1.34 11.44
N GLU A 168 2.81 -0.47 10.43
CA GLU A 168 1.81 0.59 10.32
C GLU A 168 0.60 0.09 9.52
N LEU A 169 -0.60 0.26 10.09
CA LEU A 169 -1.86 0.11 9.39
C LEU A 169 -2.47 1.48 9.11
N HIS A 170 -3.17 1.61 8.00
CA HIS A 170 -3.87 2.82 7.61
C HIS A 170 -5.08 3.07 8.53
N PRO A 171 -5.40 4.33 8.89
CA PRO A 171 -6.57 4.66 9.72
C PRO A 171 -7.90 4.10 9.21
N LEU A 172 -8.01 3.90 7.89
CA LEU A 172 -9.14 3.22 7.24
C LEU A 172 -9.46 1.88 7.91
N HIS A 173 -8.45 1.09 8.31
CA HIS A 173 -8.67 -0.19 8.98
C HIS A 173 -9.55 -0.04 10.23
N ARG A 174 -9.17 0.88 11.13
CA ARG A 174 -9.96 1.18 12.35
C ARG A 174 -11.33 1.76 12.03
N TYR A 175 -11.42 2.62 11.02
CA TYR A 175 -12.70 3.18 10.61
C TYR A 175 -13.68 2.11 10.15
N LEU A 176 -13.20 1.06 9.48
CA LEU A 176 -14.05 -0.04 9.02
C LEU A 176 -14.50 -0.96 10.15
N VAL A 177 -13.74 -1.09 11.25
CA VAL A 177 -14.08 -1.99 12.37
C VAL A 177 -15.51 -1.75 12.82
N ASP A 178 -16.25 -2.85 12.94
CA ASP A 178 -17.68 -2.93 13.30
C ASP A 178 -18.68 -2.35 12.29
N LYS A 179 -18.24 -1.76 11.17
CA LYS A 179 -19.13 -1.35 10.08
C LYS A 179 -19.54 -2.53 9.23
N HIS A 180 -20.73 -2.41 8.63
CA HIS A 180 -21.17 -3.33 7.58
C HIS A 180 -20.50 -2.93 6.27
N ILE A 181 -19.75 -3.84 5.69
CA ILE A 181 -19.10 -3.69 4.40
C ILE A 181 -19.72 -4.66 3.40
N VAL A 182 -19.66 -4.29 2.13
CA VAL A 182 -20.03 -5.17 1.02
C VAL A 182 -18.76 -5.80 0.48
N TRP A 183 -18.72 -7.12 0.43
CA TRP A 183 -17.67 -7.82 -0.31
C TRP A 183 -18.03 -7.83 -1.79
N LYS A 184 -17.10 -7.46 -2.68
CA LYS A 184 -17.36 -7.50 -4.12
C LYS A 184 -17.70 -8.91 -4.57
N HIS A 185 -18.71 -9.00 -5.44
CA HIS A 185 -19.38 -10.24 -5.86
C HIS A 185 -20.24 -10.92 -4.77
N SER A 186 -20.41 -10.29 -3.60
CA SER A 186 -21.45 -10.63 -2.63
C SER A 186 -22.60 -9.62 -2.70
N THR A 187 -23.83 -10.11 -2.57
CA THR A 187 -25.01 -9.26 -2.32
C THR A 187 -25.23 -8.99 -0.83
N ASN A 188 -24.51 -9.70 0.04
CA ASN A 188 -24.65 -9.60 1.49
C ASN A 188 -23.59 -8.67 2.08
N THR A 189 -24.01 -7.84 3.03
CA THR A 189 -23.10 -7.11 3.89
C THR A 189 -22.61 -8.00 5.01
N GLU A 190 -21.33 -7.87 5.38
CA GLU A 190 -20.76 -8.51 6.56
C GLU A 190 -20.14 -7.43 7.46
N LYS A 191 -20.05 -7.72 8.76
CA LYS A 191 -19.35 -6.85 9.70
C LYS A 191 -17.84 -6.97 9.44
N TYR A 192 -17.13 -5.85 9.35
CA TYR A 192 -15.67 -5.86 9.26
C TYR A 192 -15.06 -6.04 10.67
N TYR A 193 -14.10 -6.94 10.79
CA TYR A 193 -13.43 -7.29 12.04
C TYR A 193 -11.95 -6.89 12.01
N ASP A 194 -11.43 -6.49 13.17
CA ASP A 194 -9.99 -6.29 13.36
C ASP A 194 -9.31 -7.64 13.57
N GLU A 195 -8.89 -8.27 12.47
CA GLU A 195 -8.14 -9.53 12.50
C GLU A 195 -6.69 -9.41 13.01
N TYR A 196 -6.22 -8.18 13.23
CA TYR A 196 -4.84 -7.86 13.56
C TYR A 196 -4.71 -7.24 14.97
N ALA A 197 -5.79 -7.22 15.76
CA ALA A 197 -5.87 -6.55 17.06
C ALA A 197 -4.75 -6.96 18.02
N ASP A 198 -4.39 -8.24 18.02
CA ASP A 198 -3.38 -8.82 18.92
C ASP A 198 -1.93 -8.62 18.45
N ILE A 199 -1.71 -8.15 17.22
CA ILE A 199 -0.36 -7.98 16.64
C ILE A 199 0.36 -6.78 17.27
N GLY A 200 -0.39 -5.77 17.75
CA GLY A 200 0.18 -4.52 18.24
C GLY A 200 0.72 -3.64 17.10
N TYR A 201 -0.07 -3.48 16.03
CA TYR A 201 0.21 -2.54 14.94
C TYR A 201 0.09 -1.08 15.39
N LYS A 202 0.60 -0.16 14.58
CA LYS A 202 0.54 1.29 14.80
C LYS A 202 -0.35 1.97 13.78
N ILE A 203 -0.92 3.10 14.15
CA ILE A 203 -1.57 4.04 13.24
C ILE A 203 -0.90 5.39 13.44
N ASP A 204 -0.44 5.99 12.35
CA ASP A 204 0.14 7.32 12.41
C ASP A 204 -0.92 8.39 12.66
N LYS A 205 -0.66 9.26 13.65
CA LYS A 205 -1.58 10.30 14.08
C LYS A 205 -1.78 11.37 13.01
N LYS A 206 -0.75 11.65 12.21
CA LYS A 206 -0.86 12.66 11.16
C LYS A 206 -1.78 12.15 10.05
N ILE A 207 -1.54 10.95 9.52
CA ILE A 207 -2.44 10.35 8.52
C ILE A 207 -3.87 10.22 9.08
N ALA A 208 -4.04 9.80 10.33
CA ALA A 208 -5.38 9.72 10.96
C ALA A 208 -6.13 11.05 10.90
N LYS A 209 -5.47 12.16 11.22
CA LYS A 209 -6.08 13.50 11.15
C LYS A 209 -6.43 13.95 9.73
N HIS A 210 -5.64 13.57 8.73
CA HIS A 210 -5.98 13.85 7.33
C HIS A 210 -7.15 12.98 6.88
N PHE A 211 -7.12 11.69 7.24
CA PHE A 211 -8.18 10.73 6.95
C PHE A 211 -9.53 11.18 7.51
N GLU A 212 -9.59 11.65 8.76
CA GLU A 212 -10.81 12.22 9.36
C GLU A 212 -11.45 13.30 8.47
N LYS A 213 -10.64 14.20 7.89
CA LYS A 213 -11.14 15.25 6.99
C LYS A 213 -11.64 14.73 5.65
N TRP A 214 -11.21 13.54 5.24
CA TRP A 214 -11.65 12.95 3.97
C TRP A 214 -13.01 12.27 4.09
N ILE A 215 -13.35 11.83 5.29
CA ILE A 215 -14.56 11.05 5.57
C ILE A 215 -15.69 11.88 6.23
N ASP A 216 -15.36 13.04 6.79
CA ASP A 216 -16.32 14.09 7.22
C ASP A 216 -17.00 14.73 6.01
#